data_AF-A0A101UF66-F1
#
_entry.id   AF-A0A101UF66-F1
#
_cell.length_a   1.000
_cell.length_b   1.000
_cell.length_c   1.000
_cell.angle_alpha   90.00
_cell.angle_beta   90.00
_cell.angle_gamma   90.00
#
_symmetry.space_group_name_H-M   'P 1'
#
loop_
_entity.id
_entity.type
_entity.pdbx_description
1 polymer ?
#
loop_
_entity_poly.entity_id
_entity_poly.type
_entity_poly.pdbx_seq_one_letter_code
_entity_poly.pdbx_strand_id
1 'polypeptide(L)'
;MRAKTALTAGALALTIAAGAGWAAQAAPEHAPTTKSAQTRVVDGYQIVALPNATVPNFQRRTVYCPPGKHVIGGGAEAQGNDAILVGSFPTPDGSGWIALGRQRAYSDVGISVYAICAN
;
A
#
# COMPACT_ATOMS: atom_id res chain seq x y z
N MET A 1 85.70 -48.32 -9.06
CA MET A 1 86.09 -47.66 -7.79
C MET A 1 84.82 -47.37 -6.98
N ARG A 2 84.77 -47.93 -5.76
CA ARG A 2 83.94 -47.57 -4.59
C ARG A 2 82.46 -47.18 -4.80
N ALA A 3 81.58 -48.10 -4.41
CA ALA A 3 80.19 -47.85 -4.01
C ALA A 3 80.12 -46.93 -2.80
N LYS A 4 79.07 -46.07 -2.70
CA LYS A 4 78.34 -45.73 -1.47
C LYS A 4 76.91 -45.26 -1.78
N THR A 5 76.02 -45.71 -0.89
CA THR A 5 74.56 -45.67 -0.73
C THR A 5 73.95 -44.35 -0.23
N ALA A 6 72.65 -44.12 -0.50
CA ALA A 6 71.59 -43.68 0.44
C ALA A 6 70.26 -43.48 -0.34
N LEU A 7 69.22 -44.31 -0.14
CA LEU A 7 68.13 -44.22 0.85
C LEU A 7 67.19 -42.99 0.71
N THR A 8 66.06 -43.25 0.02
CA THR A 8 64.64 -42.93 0.31
C THR A 8 64.23 -41.76 1.22
N ALA A 9 63.09 -41.17 0.78
CA ALA A 9 61.94 -40.62 1.51
C ALA A 9 61.90 -39.11 1.75
N GLY A 10 60.78 -38.50 1.32
CA GLY A 10 60.43 -37.12 1.65
C GLY A 10 59.24 -36.60 0.85
N ALA A 11 58.03 -36.94 1.28
CA ALA A 11 56.77 -36.35 0.85
C ALA A 11 56.68 -34.86 1.23
N LEU A 12 55.83 -34.09 0.54
CA LEU A 12 54.76 -33.25 1.13
C LEU A 12 54.21 -32.28 0.07
N ALA A 13 52.95 -32.48 -0.28
CA ALA A 13 52.16 -31.54 -1.05
C ALA A 13 51.94 -30.25 -0.23
N LEU A 14 52.38 -29.11 -0.77
CA LEU A 14 52.11 -27.78 -0.23
C LEU A 14 50.86 -27.21 -0.90
N THR A 15 49.69 -27.43 -0.31
CA THR A 15 48.48 -26.67 -0.62
C THR A 15 48.50 -25.35 0.14
N ILE A 16 48.68 -24.24 -0.57
CA ILE A 16 48.53 -22.89 -0.02
C ILE A 16 47.33 -22.24 -0.70
N ALA A 17 46.28 -21.98 0.06
CA ALA A 17 45.48 -20.76 -0.07
C ALA A 17 44.56 -20.66 1.14
N ALA A 18 44.90 -19.72 2.03
CA ALA A 18 44.04 -19.27 3.11
C ALA A 18 42.77 -18.63 2.52
N GLY A 19 41.71 -19.44 2.38
CA GLY A 19 40.35 -18.94 2.28
C GLY A 19 39.82 -18.77 3.69
N ALA A 20 40.04 -17.61 4.31
CA ALA A 20 39.23 -17.17 5.43
C ALA A 20 37.82 -16.91 4.87
N GLY A 21 37.07 -17.99 4.66
CA GLY A 21 35.66 -17.93 4.35
C GLY A 21 34.99 -17.32 5.57
N TRP A 22 34.60 -16.06 5.44
CA TRP A 22 33.59 -15.47 6.30
C TRP A 22 32.36 -16.39 6.23
N ALA A 23 32.21 -17.27 7.21
CA ALA A 23 30.95 -17.93 7.46
C ALA A 23 30.00 -16.80 7.87
N ALA A 24 29.28 -16.26 6.88
CA ALA A 24 28.09 -15.46 7.13
C ALA A 24 27.18 -16.35 7.98
N GLN A 25 27.13 -16.05 9.27
CA GLN A 25 26.20 -16.68 10.18
C GLN A 25 24.81 -16.30 9.66
N ALA A 26 24.15 -17.24 8.99
CA ALA A 26 22.75 -17.10 8.64
C ALA A 26 22.02 -16.87 9.97
N ALA A 27 21.54 -15.64 10.18
CA ALA A 27 20.64 -15.36 11.28
C ALA A 27 19.48 -16.37 11.20
N PRO A 28 18.99 -16.92 12.32
CA PRO A 28 17.85 -17.81 12.28
C PRO A 28 16.73 -17.12 11.51
N GLU A 29 16.34 -17.73 10.39
CA GLU A 29 15.17 -17.31 9.64
C GLU A 29 14.02 -17.28 10.64
N HIS A 30 13.49 -16.09 10.89
CA HIS A 30 12.23 -15.97 11.60
C HIS A 30 11.22 -16.69 10.72
N ALA A 31 10.89 -17.94 11.09
CA ALA A 31 9.82 -18.68 10.46
C ALA A 31 8.61 -17.74 10.40
N PRO A 32 8.05 -17.47 9.21
CA PRO A 32 6.90 -16.59 9.12
C PRO A 32 5.80 -17.24 9.95
N THR A 33 5.55 -16.68 11.12
CA THR A 33 4.33 -16.98 11.86
C THR A 33 3.23 -16.52 10.94
N THR A 34 2.54 -17.47 10.30
CA THR A 34 1.27 -17.21 9.62
C THR A 34 0.31 -16.73 10.69
N LYS A 35 0.33 -15.42 10.96
CA LYS A 35 -0.78 -14.74 11.61
C LYS A 35 -1.98 -15.08 10.75
N SER A 36 -2.85 -15.93 11.27
CA SER A 36 -4.16 -16.19 10.69
C SER A 36 -4.73 -14.83 10.30
N ALA A 37 -4.94 -14.60 9.00
CA ALA A 37 -5.58 -13.40 8.51
C ALA A 37 -7.02 -13.44 9.02
N GLN A 38 -7.24 -12.92 10.23
CA GLN A 38 -8.58 -12.69 10.73
C GLN A 38 -9.20 -11.67 9.79
N THR A 39 -10.12 -12.13 8.95
CA THR A 39 -10.92 -11.26 8.10
C THR A 39 -11.72 -10.38 9.03
N ARG A 40 -11.29 -9.13 9.22
CA ARG A 40 -12.07 -8.15 9.97
C ARG A 40 -13.31 -7.81 9.15
N VAL A 41 -14.43 -8.41 9.52
CA VAL A 41 -15.75 -8.04 9.01
C VAL A 41 -16.16 -6.75 9.68
N VAL A 42 -16.45 -5.72 8.88
CA VAL A 42 -17.07 -4.48 9.35
C VAL A 42 -18.58 -4.65 9.20
N ASP A 43 -19.31 -4.58 10.31
CA ASP A 43 -20.76 -4.78 10.30
C ASP A 43 -21.47 -3.71 9.47
N GLY A 44 -22.47 -4.13 8.69
CA GLY A 44 -23.22 -3.24 7.82
C GLY A 44 -22.42 -2.56 6.70
N TYR A 45 -21.19 -3.03 6.37
CA TYR A 45 -20.35 -2.44 5.33
C TYR A 45 -21.11 -2.24 4.01
N GLN A 46 -21.10 -1.01 3.50
CA GLN A 46 -21.71 -0.66 2.23
C GLN A 46 -20.99 0.52 1.59
N ILE A 47 -20.73 0.43 0.29
CA ILE A 47 -20.30 1.58 -0.51
C ILE A 47 -21.56 2.22 -1.10
N VAL A 48 -21.73 3.52 -0.90
CA VAL A 48 -22.74 4.35 -1.57
C VAL A 48 -22.06 5.33 -2.49
N ALA A 49 -22.66 5.57 -3.65
CA ALA A 49 -22.13 6.45 -4.68
C ALA A 49 -23.16 7.52 -5.05
N LEU A 50 -22.70 8.75 -5.16
CA LEU A 50 -23.38 9.83 -5.87
C LEU A 50 -22.72 9.93 -7.26
N PRO A 51 -23.46 9.56 -8.34
CA PRO A 51 -22.92 9.58 -9.70
C PRO A 51 -22.41 10.95 -10.11
N ASN A 52 -21.55 10.98 -11.13
CA ASN A 52 -21.04 12.23 -11.70
C ASN A 52 -22.19 13.22 -12.00
N ALA A 53 -21.95 14.48 -11.67
CA ALA A 53 -22.68 15.60 -12.24
C ALA A 53 -21.71 16.76 -12.44
N THR A 54 -21.91 17.51 -13.52
CA THR A 54 -21.27 18.80 -13.75
C THR A 54 -21.94 19.85 -12.87
N VAL A 55 -21.17 20.46 -11.98
CA VAL A 55 -21.62 21.49 -11.04
C VAL A 55 -20.69 22.71 -11.12
N PRO A 56 -21.18 23.90 -10.76
CA PRO A 56 -20.33 25.07 -10.55
C PRO A 56 -19.09 24.77 -9.71
N ASN A 57 -17.96 25.38 -10.06
CA ASN A 57 -16.72 25.28 -9.30
C ASN A 57 -16.96 25.55 -7.80
N PHE A 58 -16.30 24.75 -6.96
CA PHE A 58 -16.40 24.78 -5.49
C PHE A 58 -17.78 24.43 -4.91
N GLN A 59 -18.77 24.09 -5.74
CA GLN A 59 -20.02 23.55 -5.24
C GLN A 59 -19.76 22.23 -4.53
N ARG A 60 -20.28 22.11 -3.30
CA ARG A 60 -20.23 20.87 -2.54
C ARG A 60 -21.24 19.89 -3.11
N ARG A 61 -20.78 18.65 -3.29
CA ARG A 61 -21.64 17.49 -3.51
C ARG A 61 -21.48 16.55 -2.32
N THR A 62 -22.60 16.04 -1.83
CA THR A 62 -22.62 15.19 -0.64
C THR A 62 -23.38 13.91 -0.93
N VAL A 63 -22.76 12.78 -0.61
CA VAL A 63 -23.44 11.48 -0.58
C VAL A 63 -23.66 11.09 0.88
N TYR A 64 -24.84 10.57 1.20
CA TYR A 64 -25.21 10.19 2.56
C TYR A 64 -25.24 8.67 2.69
N CYS A 65 -24.85 8.19 3.87
CA CYS A 65 -25.07 6.82 4.28
C CYS A 65 -26.57 6.55 4.45
N PRO A 66 -27.04 5.31 4.25
CA PRO A 66 -28.40 4.93 4.55
C PRO A 66 -28.75 5.20 6.02
N PRO A 67 -30.04 5.38 6.36
CA PRO A 67 -30.47 5.56 7.75
C PRO A 67 -29.92 4.46 8.67
N GLY A 68 -29.40 4.87 9.83
CA GLY A 68 -28.81 3.97 10.83
C GLY A 68 -27.35 3.60 10.59
N LYS A 69 -26.70 4.16 9.55
CA LYS A 69 -25.27 3.95 9.28
C LYS A 69 -24.47 5.25 9.37
N HIS A 70 -23.19 5.11 9.73
CA HIS A 70 -22.20 6.17 9.76
C HIS A 70 -21.12 5.97 8.71
N VAL A 71 -20.55 7.08 8.24
CA VAL A 71 -19.43 7.07 7.31
C VAL A 71 -18.14 6.70 8.06
N ILE A 72 -17.43 5.71 7.54
CA ILE A 72 -16.12 5.27 8.05
C ILE A 72 -14.97 5.57 7.08
N GLY A 73 -15.31 6.13 5.92
CA GLY A 73 -14.36 6.55 4.89
C GLY A 73 -15.10 6.97 3.63
N GLY A 74 -14.36 7.48 2.65
CA GLY A 74 -14.94 7.90 1.39
C GLY A 74 -13.92 8.51 0.46
N GLY A 75 -14.41 9.07 -0.63
CA GLY A 75 -13.58 9.69 -1.65
C GLY A 75 -14.42 10.37 -2.70
N ALA A 76 -13.74 10.99 -3.65
CA ALA A 76 -14.37 11.61 -4.79
C ALA A 76 -13.40 11.68 -5.97
N GLU A 77 -13.97 11.89 -7.14
CA GLU A 77 -13.23 12.12 -8.37
C GLU A 77 -13.67 13.47 -8.94
N ALA A 78 -12.71 14.30 -9.33
CA ALA A 78 -12.94 15.49 -10.14
C ALA A 78 -12.65 15.16 -11.60
N GLN A 79 -13.63 15.44 -12.46
CA GLN A 79 -13.69 14.98 -13.84
C GLN A 79 -13.78 16.17 -14.80
N GLY A 80 -13.06 16.06 -15.91
CA GLY A 80 -12.92 17.10 -16.94
C GLY A 80 -11.47 17.57 -17.11
N ASN A 81 -11.21 18.28 -18.22
CA ASN A 81 -9.89 18.84 -18.53
C ASN A 81 -9.43 19.81 -17.44
N ASP A 82 -8.22 19.64 -16.89
CA ASP A 82 -7.72 20.47 -15.77
C ASP A 82 -8.60 20.45 -14.51
N ALA A 83 -9.38 19.38 -14.29
CA ALA A 83 -10.13 19.21 -13.06
C ALA A 83 -9.20 18.99 -11.87
N ILE A 84 -9.50 19.66 -10.76
CA ILE A 84 -8.77 19.59 -9.51
C ILE A 84 -9.78 19.25 -8.42
N LEU A 85 -9.56 18.13 -7.74
CA LEU A 85 -10.28 17.83 -6.50
C LEU A 85 -9.74 18.75 -5.40
N VAL A 86 -10.61 19.59 -4.84
CA VAL A 86 -10.22 20.62 -3.86
C VAL A 86 -10.46 20.15 -2.43
N GLY A 87 -11.46 19.31 -2.21
CA GLY A 87 -11.71 18.69 -0.91
C GLY A 87 -12.51 17.41 -1.00
N SER A 88 -12.28 16.55 -0.02
CA SER A 88 -12.93 15.25 0.16
C SER A 88 -12.84 14.88 1.64
N PHE A 89 -13.95 14.97 2.36
CA PHE A 89 -13.99 14.82 3.83
C PHE A 89 -15.39 14.42 4.32
N PRO A 90 -15.53 13.81 5.52
CA PRO A 90 -16.83 13.44 6.05
C PRO A 90 -17.68 14.67 6.43
N THR A 91 -18.99 14.51 6.52
CA THR A 91 -19.86 15.49 7.16
C THR A 91 -19.56 15.57 8.67
N PRO A 92 -19.81 16.72 9.34
CA PRO A 92 -19.49 16.87 10.77
C PRO A 92 -20.23 15.89 11.70
N ASP A 93 -21.41 15.45 11.29
CA ASP A 93 -22.25 14.47 11.98
C ASP A 93 -21.91 13.02 11.62
N GLY A 94 -20.93 12.80 10.74
CA GLY A 94 -20.52 11.47 10.27
C GLY A 94 -21.59 10.72 9.46
N SER A 95 -22.61 11.41 8.94
CA SER A 95 -23.69 10.79 8.16
C SER A 95 -23.35 10.64 6.67
N GLY A 96 -22.30 11.29 6.17
CA GLY A 96 -21.98 11.27 4.75
C GLY A 96 -20.59 11.77 4.39
N TRP A 97 -20.35 11.88 3.09
CA TRP A 97 -19.08 12.33 2.53
C TRP A 97 -19.30 13.53 1.62
N ILE A 98 -18.48 14.57 1.82
CA ILE A 98 -18.52 15.84 1.08
C ILE A 98 -17.33 15.86 0.12
N ALA A 99 -17.57 16.27 -1.12
CA ALA A 99 -16.52 16.61 -2.06
C ALA A 99 -16.83 17.87 -2.86
N LEU A 100 -15.78 18.51 -3.33
CA LEU A 100 -15.82 19.70 -4.17
C LEU A 100 -14.54 19.79 -4.99
N GLY A 101 -14.65 20.36 -6.18
CA GLY A 101 -13.52 20.56 -7.07
C GLY A 101 -13.66 21.84 -7.86
N ARG A 102 -12.75 22.02 -8.82
CA ARG A 102 -12.85 23.07 -9.84
C ARG A 102 -12.17 22.64 -11.12
N GLN A 103 -12.45 23.32 -12.22
CA GLN A 103 -11.56 23.37 -13.37
C GLN A 103 -10.91 24.75 -13.47
N ARG A 104 -9.64 24.83 -13.92
CA ARG A 104 -8.94 26.13 -14.05
C ARG A 104 -9.45 26.97 -15.22
N ALA A 105 -9.79 26.33 -16.33
CA ALA A 105 -10.18 26.99 -17.57
C ALA A 105 -11.70 27.09 -17.78
N TYR A 106 -12.51 26.54 -16.87
CA TYR A 106 -13.98 26.44 -17.00
C TYR A 106 -14.67 26.87 -15.69
N SER A 107 -15.96 27.23 -15.77
CA SER A 107 -16.79 27.62 -14.62
C SER A 107 -17.34 26.46 -13.81
N ASP A 108 -17.34 25.27 -14.40
CA ASP A 108 -17.97 24.07 -13.86
C ASP A 108 -16.96 22.93 -13.79
N VAL A 109 -17.30 21.88 -13.07
CA VAL A 109 -16.48 20.69 -12.88
C VAL A 109 -17.38 19.45 -12.70
N GLY A 110 -16.99 18.33 -13.30
CA GLY A 110 -17.62 17.05 -13.01
C GLY A 110 -17.15 16.53 -11.65
N ILE A 111 -18.07 16.12 -10.78
CA ILE A 111 -17.70 15.52 -9.48
C ILE A 111 -18.50 14.24 -9.28
N SER A 112 -17.85 13.14 -8.89
CA SER A 112 -18.51 11.96 -8.33
C SER A 112 -18.08 11.78 -6.86
N VAL A 113 -18.95 11.25 -6.00
CA VAL A 113 -18.69 11.13 -4.54
C VAL A 113 -19.03 9.74 -4.06
N TYR A 114 -18.17 9.17 -3.22
CA TYR A 114 -18.33 7.83 -2.66
C TYR A 114 -18.19 7.89 -1.14
N ALA A 115 -19.04 7.15 -0.43
CA ALA A 115 -18.92 6.94 1.00
C ALA A 115 -18.91 5.44 1.31
N ILE A 116 -18.07 5.07 2.27
CA ILE A 116 -18.06 3.75 2.90
C ILE A 116 -18.82 3.90 4.21
N CYS A 117 -19.90 3.16 4.34
CA CYS A 117 -20.82 3.21 5.47
C CYS A 117 -20.79 1.90 6.26
N ALA A 118 -21.00 2.00 7.57
CA ALA A 118 -21.12 0.88 8.49
C ALA A 118 -22.15 1.22 9.58
N ASN A 119 -22.62 0.21 10.32
CA ASN A 119 -23.52 0.42 11.47
C ASN A 119 -22.79 1.10 12.63
#